data_AF-A0A2E1LV42-F1
#
_entry.id   AF-A0A2E1LV42-F1
#
_cell.length_a   1.000
_cell.length_b   1.000
_cell.length_c   1.000
_cell.angle_alpha   90.00
_cell.angle_beta   90.00
_cell.angle_gamma   90.00
#
_symmetry.space_group_name_H-M   'P 1'
#
loop_
_entity.id
_entity.type
_entity.pdbx_description
1 polymer ?
#
loop_
_entity_poly.entity_id
_entity_poly.type
_entity_poly.pdbx_seq_one_letter_code
_entity_poly.pdbx_strand_id
1 'polypeptide(L)'
;MIRLARRPHRLLHLVCMSLACAGILAEGHAVAPWACLALHGLGLWSHGPESQPGRDTDFLSILRVSLGVVACLVCAGQHWVIGATGPEYLLLSAFGLGLEWVRPTADDIAKRG
;
A
#
# COMPACT_ATOMS: atom_id res chain seq x y z
N MET A 1 -18.38 -8.50 4.17
CA MET A 1 -17.33 -7.61 3.64
C MET A 1 -16.60 -8.34 2.53
N ILE A 2 -16.30 -7.67 1.42
CA ILE A 2 -15.56 -8.28 0.30
C ILE A 2 -14.09 -8.41 0.71
N ARG A 3 -13.53 -9.61 0.61
CA ARG A 3 -12.10 -9.87 0.88
C ARG A 3 -11.42 -10.40 -0.38
N LEU A 4 -10.21 -9.94 -0.62
CA LEU A 4 -9.37 -10.39 -1.70
C LEU A 4 -8.53 -11.58 -1.24
N ALA A 5 -8.29 -12.55 -2.12
CA ALA A 5 -7.36 -13.64 -1.81
C ALA A 5 -5.93 -13.11 -1.64
N ARG A 6 -5.11 -13.80 -0.84
CA ARG A 6 -3.74 -13.37 -0.50
C ARG A 6 -2.85 -13.15 -1.71
N ARG A 7 -2.88 -14.07 -2.69
CA ARG A 7 -2.07 -13.97 -3.92
C ARG A 7 -2.39 -12.70 -4.75
N PRO A 8 -3.64 -12.45 -5.16
CA PRO A 8 -3.96 -11.23 -5.91
C PRO A 8 -3.72 -9.97 -5.09
N HIS A 9 -4.03 -9.95 -3.79
CA HIS A 9 -3.71 -8.79 -2.93
C HIS A 9 -2.21 -8.48 -2.91
N ARG A 10 -1.37 -9.51 -2.79
CA ARG A 10 0.09 -9.36 -2.83
C ARG A 10 0.59 -8.87 -4.19
N LEU A 11 0.04 -9.42 -5.28
CA LEU A 11 0.39 -9.00 -6.64
C LEU A 11 0.02 -7.54 -6.90
N LEU A 12 -1.14 -7.08 -6.41
CA LEU A 12 -1.54 -5.68 -6.55
C LEU A 12 -0.57 -4.74 -5.84
N HIS A 13 -0.13 -5.05 -4.61
CA HIS A 13 0.94 -4.27 -3.98
C HIS A 13 2.22 -4.26 -4.81
N LEU A 14 2.63 -5.41 -5.36
CA LEU A 14 3.85 -5.49 -6.17
C LEU A 14 3.76 -4.68 -7.47
N VAL A 15 2.61 -4.68 -8.14
CA VAL A 15 2.35 -3.84 -9.32
C VAL A 15 2.44 -2.36 -8.95
N CYS A 16 1.74 -1.93 -7.90
CA CYS A 16 1.77 -0.54 -7.45
C CYS A 16 3.17 -0.10 -6.99
N MET A 17 3.91 -0.98 -6.32
CA MET A 17 5.30 -0.77 -5.94
C MET A 17 6.19 -0.55 -7.17
N SER A 18 5.96 -1.31 -8.24
CA SER A 18 6.71 -1.19 -9.49
C SER A 18 6.42 0.13 -10.20
N LEU A 19 5.15 0.58 -10.20
CA LEU A 19 4.75 1.90 -10.71
C LEU A 19 5.39 3.03 -9.90
N ALA A 20 5.43 2.91 -8.57
CA ALA A 20 6.10 3.86 -7.70
C ALA A 20 7.60 3.95 -8.01
N CYS A 21 8.28 2.81 -8.19
CA CYS A 21 9.69 2.78 -8.62
C CYS A 21 9.91 3.46 -9.98
N ALA A 22 9.02 3.23 -10.95
CA ALA A 22 9.10 3.91 -12.24
C ALA A 22 8.95 5.44 -12.09
N GLY A 23 8.03 5.87 -11.22
CA GLY A 23 7.88 7.29 -10.83
C GLY A 23 9.14 7.87 -10.20
N ILE A 24 9.80 7.15 -9.29
CA ILE A 24 11.09 7.58 -8.71
C ILE A 24 12.15 7.78 -9.79
N LEU A 25 12.22 6.89 -10.77
CA LEU A 25 13.21 6.97 -11.85
C LEU A 25 12.92 8.16 -12.80
N ALA A 26 11.64 8.47 -13.04
CA ALA A 26 11.24 9.59 -13.89
C ALA A 26 11.31 10.95 -13.16
N GLU A 27 10.97 10.97 -11.88
CA GLU A 27 10.69 12.18 -11.08
C GLU A 27 11.41 12.10 -9.72
N GLY A 28 12.70 11.74 -9.72
CA GLY A 28 13.43 11.40 -8.48
C GLY A 28 13.52 12.51 -7.41
N HIS A 29 13.17 13.75 -7.76
CA HIS A 29 13.09 14.87 -6.83
C HIS A 29 11.73 14.98 -6.11
N ALA A 30 10.68 14.34 -6.65
CA ALA A 30 9.34 14.38 -6.08
C ALA A 30 9.16 13.34 -4.97
N VAL A 31 8.39 13.68 -3.94
CA VAL A 31 8.22 12.81 -2.75
C VAL A 31 7.04 11.85 -2.88
N ALA A 32 6.05 12.16 -3.74
CA ALA A 32 4.86 11.33 -3.95
C ALA A 32 5.19 9.88 -4.34
N PRO A 33 6.05 9.60 -5.33
CA PRO A 33 6.39 8.22 -5.69
C PRO A 33 7.09 7.45 -4.55
N TRP A 34 7.90 8.12 -3.71
CA TRP A 34 8.49 7.51 -2.52
C TRP A 34 7.45 7.15 -1.45
N ALA A 35 6.45 8.00 -1.24
CA ALA A 35 5.37 7.72 -0.30
C ALA A 35 4.54 6.50 -0.76
N CYS A 36 4.23 6.41 -2.07
CA CYS A 36 3.59 5.24 -2.65
C CYS A 36 4.46 3.98 -2.53
N LEU A 37 5.78 4.09 -2.76
CA LEU A 37 6.71 2.98 -2.60
C LEU A 37 6.69 2.45 -1.16
N ALA A 38 6.75 3.34 -0.17
CA ALA A 38 6.70 2.98 1.24
C ALA A 38 5.37 2.28 1.60
N LEU A 39 4.23 2.84 1.16
CA LEU A 39 2.90 2.27 1.40
C LEU A 39 2.77 0.86 0.83
N HIS A 40 3.07 0.69 -0.46
CA HIS A 40 2.90 -0.60 -1.12
C HIS A 40 3.99 -1.59 -0.71
N GLY A 41 5.19 -1.12 -0.40
CA GLY A 41 6.26 -1.92 0.18
C GLY A 41 5.90 -2.48 1.54
N LEU A 42 5.33 -1.66 2.44
CA LEU A 42 4.84 -2.13 3.74
C LEU A 42 3.71 -3.15 3.57
N GLY A 43 2.74 -2.88 2.71
CA GLY A 43 1.64 -3.81 2.44
C GLY A 43 2.08 -5.13 1.79
N LEU A 44 3.16 -5.12 1.00
CA LEU A 44 3.78 -6.32 0.46
C LEU A 44 4.53 -7.10 1.54
N TRP A 45 5.35 -6.40 2.33
CA TRP A 45 6.15 -6.98 3.41
C TRP A 45 5.29 -7.64 4.48
N SER A 46 4.18 -6.99 4.87
CA SER A 46 3.33 -7.45 5.97
C SER A 46 2.68 -8.81 5.71
N HIS A 47 2.57 -9.26 4.45
CA HIS A 47 2.12 -10.62 4.13
C HIS A 47 2.94 -11.69 4.85
N GLY A 48 4.25 -11.49 5.01
CA GLY A 48 5.13 -12.45 5.68
C GLY A 48 4.79 -12.60 7.17
N PRO A 49 4.92 -11.52 7.97
CA PRO A 49 4.54 -11.49 9.38
C PRO A 49 3.10 -11.95 9.64
N GLU A 50 2.14 -11.58 8.79
CA GLU A 50 0.72 -11.95 8.92
C GLU A 50 0.45 -13.45 8.67
N SER A 51 1.41 -14.19 8.12
CA SER A 51 1.29 -15.65 7.97
C SER A 51 1.85 -16.45 9.16
N GLN A 52 2.36 -15.78 10.19
CA GLN A 52 2.92 -16.42 11.38
C GLN A 52 1.90 -16.38 12.53
N PRO A 53 1.56 -17.52 13.16
CA PRO A 53 0.71 -17.53 14.34
C PRO A 53 1.40 -16.79 15.51
N GLY A 54 0.66 -15.94 16.21
CA GLY A 54 1.14 -15.21 17.40
C GLY A 54 1.77 -13.83 17.14
N ARG A 55 1.77 -13.32 15.89
CA ARG A 55 2.15 -11.92 15.62
C ARG A 55 0.96 -10.98 15.74
N ASP A 56 1.23 -9.76 16.21
CA ASP A 56 0.26 -8.68 16.33
C ASP A 56 -0.16 -8.16 14.94
N THR A 57 -1.21 -8.77 14.40
CA THR A 57 -1.81 -8.40 13.11
C THR A 57 -2.58 -7.09 13.18
N ASP A 58 -2.95 -6.65 14.38
CA ASP A 58 -3.75 -5.44 14.61
C ASP A 58 -2.84 -4.21 14.56
N PHE A 59 -1.67 -4.28 15.20
CA PHE A 59 -0.63 -3.25 15.05
C PHE A 59 -0.22 -3.05 13.59
N LEU A 60 -0.01 -4.16 12.84
CA LEU A 60 0.31 -4.07 11.42
C LEU A 60 -0.83 -3.46 10.59
N SER A 61 -2.07 -3.74 10.95
CA SER A 61 -3.26 -3.13 10.35
C SER A 61 -3.25 -1.61 10.54
N ILE A 62 -3.07 -1.17 11.80
CA ILE A 62 -3.01 0.25 12.17
C ILE A 62 -1.89 0.94 11.39
N LEU A 63 -0.68 0.36 11.39
CA LEU A 63 0.46 0.93 10.69
C LEU A 63 0.20 1.11 9.19
N ARG A 64 -0.45 0.13 8.54
CA ARG A 64 -0.80 0.18 7.11
C ARG A 64 -1.84 1.26 6.82
N VAL A 65 -2.91 1.37 7.63
CA VAL A 65 -3.92 2.43 7.48
C VAL A 65 -3.29 3.80 7.69
N SER A 66 -2.52 3.98 8.79
CA SER A 66 -1.85 5.25 9.10
C SER A 66 -0.90 5.68 7.98
N LEU A 67 -0.08 4.76 7.48
CA LEU A 67 0.82 5.05 6.35
C LEU A 67 0.04 5.36 5.07
N GLY A 68 -1.10 4.70 4.82
CA GLY A 68 -1.96 4.98 3.68
C GLY A 68 -2.55 6.39 3.73
N VAL A 69 -3.01 6.84 4.91
CA VAL A 69 -3.50 8.21 5.12
C VAL A 69 -2.37 9.21 4.89
N VAL A 70 -1.20 8.99 5.48
CA VAL A 70 -0.03 9.86 5.29
C VAL A 70 0.38 9.93 3.82
N ALA A 71 0.43 8.80 3.11
CA ALA A 71 0.76 8.76 1.69
C ALA A 71 -0.25 9.56 0.85
N CYS A 72 -1.56 9.43 1.12
CA CYS A 72 -2.59 10.24 0.46
C CYS A 72 -2.38 11.75 0.69
N LEU A 73 -2.07 12.16 1.92
CA LEU A 73 -1.80 13.57 2.23
C LEU A 73 -0.55 14.09 1.51
N VAL A 74 0.54 13.30 1.49
CA VAL A 74 1.77 13.65 0.78
C VAL A 74 1.51 13.79 -0.72
N CYS A 75 0.80 12.82 -1.32
CA CYS A 75 0.50 12.85 -2.76
C CYS A 75 -0.45 14.01 -3.12
N ALA A 76 -1.47 14.26 -2.29
CA ALA A 76 -2.35 15.42 -2.44
C ALA A 76 -1.58 16.74 -2.35
N GLY A 77 -0.65 16.86 -1.40
CA GLY A 77 0.22 18.03 -1.27
C GLY A 77 1.13 18.23 -2.47
N GLN A 78 1.78 17.16 -2.94
CA GLN A 78 2.66 17.21 -4.12
C GLN A 78 1.89 17.57 -5.40
N HIS A 79 0.64 17.11 -5.54
CA HIS A 79 -0.20 17.40 -6.69
C HIS A 79 -0.89 18.78 -6.64
N TRP A 80 -1.67 19.06 -5.59
CA TRP A 80 -2.51 20.28 -5.54
C TRP A 80 -1.82 21.51 -4.98
N VAL A 81 -0.82 21.34 -4.11
CA VAL A 81 -0.14 22.48 -3.45
C VAL A 81 1.16 22.82 -4.16
N ILE A 82 1.99 21.82 -4.43
CA ILE A 82 3.33 22.01 -5.01
C ILE A 82 3.29 21.96 -6.54
N GLY A 83 2.41 21.14 -7.13
CA GLY A 83 2.37 20.91 -8.57
C GLY A 83 3.59 20.14 -9.10
N ALA A 84 4.27 19.37 -8.24
CA ALA A 84 5.47 18.61 -8.60
C ALA A 84 5.16 17.30 -9.32
N THR A 85 3.96 16.75 -9.12
CA THR A 85 3.56 15.45 -9.67
C THR A 85 2.11 15.47 -10.15
N GLY A 86 1.75 14.52 -11.01
CA GLY A 86 0.37 14.32 -11.44
C GLY A 86 -0.52 13.66 -10.36
N PRO A 87 -1.83 13.55 -10.63
CA PRO A 87 -2.81 12.96 -9.71
C PRO A 87 -2.67 11.44 -9.57
N GLU A 88 -1.91 10.77 -10.43
CA GLU A 88 -1.70 9.33 -10.44
C GLU A 88 -1.16 8.79 -9.10
N TYR A 89 -0.30 9.54 -8.41
CA TYR A 89 0.20 9.10 -7.10
C TYR A 89 -0.85 9.18 -6.00
N LEU A 90 -1.79 10.15 -6.09
CA LEU A 90 -2.94 10.20 -5.18
C LEU A 90 -3.87 9.01 -5.41
N LEU A 91 -4.11 8.64 -6.66
CA LEU A 91 -4.85 7.43 -7.01
C LEU A 91 -4.14 6.18 -6.50
N LEU A 92 -2.82 6.11 -6.66
CA LEU A 92 -2.00 4.99 -6.22
C LEU A 92 -2.04 4.83 -4.69
N SER A 93 -1.89 5.93 -3.94
CA SER A 93 -1.99 5.91 -2.48
C SER A 93 -3.39 5.58 -1.98
N ALA A 94 -4.43 6.15 -2.61
CA ALA A 94 -5.82 5.85 -2.27
C ALA A 94 -6.16 4.38 -2.56
N PHE A 95 -5.63 3.82 -3.63
CA PHE A 95 -5.75 2.40 -3.94
C PHE A 95 -5.09 1.53 -2.85
N GLY A 96 -3.95 1.95 -2.29
CA GLY A 96 -3.33 1.28 -1.15
C GLY A 96 -4.23 1.21 0.10
N LEU A 97 -4.99 2.28 0.40
CA LEU A 97 -6.03 2.25 1.44
C LEU A 97 -7.19 1.32 1.07
N GLY A 98 -7.60 1.32 -0.20
CA GLY A 98 -8.60 0.38 -0.71
C GLY A 98 -8.18 -1.08 -0.55
N LEU A 99 -6.90 -1.39 -0.74
CA LEU A 99 -6.35 -2.73 -0.52
C LEU A 99 -6.44 -3.16 0.95
N GLU A 100 -6.27 -2.24 1.91
CA GLU A 100 -6.46 -2.54 3.33
C GLU A 100 -7.91 -2.95 3.64
N TRP A 101 -8.89 -2.29 3.02
CA TRP A 101 -10.29 -2.62 3.21
C TRP A 101 -10.62 -4.05 2.73
N VAL A 102 -10.01 -4.49 1.64
CA VAL A 102 -10.22 -5.84 1.08
C VAL A 102 -9.16 -6.85 1.54
N ARG A 103 -8.42 -6.56 2.62
CA ARG A 103 -7.32 -7.39 3.09
C ARG A 103 -7.76 -8.83 3.46
N PRO A 104 -6.97 -9.86 3.09
CA PRO A 104 -7.18 -11.23 3.53
C PRO A 104 -7.04 -11.38 5.05
N THR A 105 -7.82 -12.26 5.67
CA THR A 105 -7.73 -12.59 7.10
C THR A 105 -6.97 -13.88 7.38
N ALA A 106 -6.58 -14.08 8.64
CA ALA A 106 -6.04 -15.35 9.13
C ALA A 106 -6.96 -16.55 8.80
N ASP A 107 -8.28 -16.36 8.88
CA ASP A 107 -9.26 -17.39 8.53
C ASP A 107 -9.24 -17.78 7.04
N ASP A 108 -8.89 -16.84 6.15
CA ASP A 108 -8.73 -17.10 4.72
C ASP A 108 -7.45 -17.90 4.43
N ILE A 109 -6.45 -17.77 5.31
CA ILE A 109 -5.17 -18.51 5.24
C ILE A 109 -5.37 -19.95 5.73
N ALA A 110 -6.10 -20.13 6.84
CA ALA A 110 -6.36 -21.44 7.43
C ALA A 110 -7.22 -22.36 6.55
N LYS A 111 -8.14 -21.82 5.75
CA LYS A 111 -9.03 -22.61 4.87
C LYS A 111 -8.39 -23.12 3.56
N ARG A 112 -7.14 -22.75 3.28
CA ARG A 112 -6.43 -23.08 2.03
C ARG A 112 -5.09 -23.78 2.22
N GLY A 113 -4.72 -24.08 3.47
CA GLY A 113 -3.64 -25.02 3.82
C GLY A 113 -4.20 -26.41 3.94
#